data_AF-A0ABD2C8C7-F1
#
_entry.id   AF-A0ABD2C8C7-F1
#
_cell.length_a   1.000
_cell.length_b   1.000
_cell.length_c   1.000
_cell.angle_alpha   90.00
_cell.angle_beta   90.00
_cell.angle_gamma   90.00
#
_symmetry.space_group_name_H-M   'P 1'
#
loop_
_entity.id
_entity.type
_entity.pdbx_description
1 polymer ?
#
loop_
_entity_poly.entity_id
_entity_poly.type
_entity_poly.pdbx_seq_one_letter_code
_entity_poly.pdbx_strand_id
1 'polypeptide(L)'
;MSEINRSTAENNQSSLRQFEKRRNEQIASNISETVIDYDVNGLLEFHLANNSYTILCIYILSGRGWKDLSTGSNVSADGSLKSSTKMYLRWINLCFYVFIVSCFICFEVKSEFNVKSPDRKLKILGIFPHPGKSHFFVIQPILEELARRGHELTVISYFPRTNSSKAREPLPNYKEISLVDENYIVNEDSIDLSKIRHLPIITLLMELNHLKNRGQISCDNGLSNPKILELLRSNQTFDLIFIENFNTDCFLSIVHKYKVPFVGITTCQIMSWTNNHIGNPDDEANIPSVFGQRRKPMSFFDRTANFLWIHIQNILFDFWYHWYHRIPAEKLFGSDLPRFKDIAKEQSILLANTHWSLHGSRPLLPNVIEIGGVHLPSSTKPLPQDIAKFLDEAKEGVLYFCLGSMIKTSSMPPAKLQAIIKVLGSIPRKVIWKWETDDFLDKPDNVFISKWLPQFDILNC
;
A
#
# COMPACT_ATOMS: atom_id res chain seq x y z
N MET A 1 3.67 -51.39 22.30
CA MET A 1 3.87 -49.92 22.22
C MET A 1 4.77 -49.48 21.06
N SER A 2 5.74 -50.28 20.61
CA SER A 2 6.64 -49.93 19.49
C SER A 2 5.99 -50.03 18.09
N GLU A 3 5.07 -50.98 17.86
CA GLU A 3 4.45 -51.19 16.54
C GLU A 3 3.35 -50.16 16.22
N ILE A 4 2.59 -49.72 17.23
CA ILE A 4 1.55 -48.68 17.08
C ILE A 4 2.21 -47.34 16.69
N ASN A 5 3.35 -46.99 17.30
CA ASN A 5 4.06 -45.76 16.96
C ASN A 5 4.68 -45.79 15.55
N ARG A 6 5.00 -46.98 15.03
CA ARG A 6 5.54 -47.15 13.67
C ARG A 6 4.45 -46.98 12.60
N SER A 7 3.28 -47.58 12.85
CA SER A 7 2.09 -47.46 11.99
C SER A 7 1.58 -46.00 11.90
N THR A 8 1.56 -45.27 13.01
CA THR A 8 1.15 -43.85 13.03
C THR A 8 2.17 -42.95 12.32
N ALA A 9 3.46 -43.26 12.43
CA ALA A 9 4.51 -42.52 11.72
C ALA A 9 4.45 -42.75 10.20
N GLU A 10 4.22 -43.99 9.76
CA GLU A 10 4.08 -44.33 8.34
C GLU A 10 2.82 -43.72 7.71
N ASN A 11 1.71 -43.67 8.45
CA ASN A 11 0.47 -43.01 8.01
C ASN A 11 0.61 -41.48 7.93
N ASN A 12 1.36 -40.86 8.83
CA ASN A 12 1.65 -39.42 8.76
C ASN A 12 2.62 -39.10 7.62
N GLN A 13 3.56 -39.99 7.32
CA GLN A 13 4.51 -39.80 6.22
C GLN A 13 3.84 -40.02 4.85
N SER A 14 2.86 -40.93 4.75
CA SER A 14 2.08 -41.13 3.53
C SER A 14 1.11 -39.96 3.26
N SER A 15 0.48 -39.41 4.30
CA SER A 15 -0.39 -38.23 4.18
C SER A 15 0.39 -36.97 3.80
N LEU A 16 1.60 -36.77 4.35
CA LEU A 16 2.53 -35.70 3.97
C LEU A 16 2.95 -35.81 2.50
N ARG A 17 3.31 -37.01 2.02
CA ARG A 17 3.65 -37.21 0.59
C ARG A 17 2.45 -36.95 -0.33
N GLN A 18 1.24 -37.30 0.10
CA GLN A 18 0.04 -37.05 -0.68
C GLN A 18 -0.34 -35.56 -0.70
N PHE A 19 -0.06 -34.81 0.37
CA PHE A 19 -0.20 -33.36 0.43
C PHE A 19 0.86 -32.65 -0.43
N GLU A 20 2.12 -33.07 -0.36
CA GLU A 20 3.19 -32.54 -1.22
C GLU A 20 2.93 -32.81 -2.70
N LYS A 21 2.40 -33.99 -3.05
CA LYS A 21 2.00 -34.31 -4.42
C LYS A 21 0.89 -33.39 -4.92
N ARG A 22 -0.18 -33.17 -4.14
CA ARG A 22 -1.26 -32.21 -4.50
C ARG A 22 -0.75 -30.78 -4.58
N ARG A 23 0.14 -30.37 -3.68
CA ARG A 23 0.80 -29.06 -3.71
C ARG A 23 1.64 -28.89 -4.98
N ASN A 24 2.41 -29.90 -5.37
CA ASN A 24 3.26 -29.84 -6.55
C ASN A 24 2.45 -29.91 -7.85
N GLU A 25 1.34 -30.65 -7.88
CA GLU A 25 0.38 -30.66 -9.00
C GLU A 25 -0.33 -29.30 -9.14
N GLN A 26 -0.66 -28.64 -8.03
CA GLN A 26 -1.26 -27.30 -8.03
C GLN A 26 -0.23 -26.19 -8.36
N ILE A 27 1.02 -26.34 -7.92
CA ILE A 27 2.14 -25.49 -8.35
C ILE A 27 2.42 -25.69 -9.85
N ALA A 28 2.39 -26.92 -10.37
CA ALA A 28 2.58 -27.18 -11.80
C ALA A 28 1.43 -26.63 -12.66
N SER A 29 0.19 -26.73 -12.17
CA SER A 29 -1.00 -26.08 -12.78
C SER A 29 -0.83 -24.57 -12.84
N ASN A 30 -0.43 -23.95 -11.72
CA ASN A 30 -0.24 -22.50 -11.63
C ASN A 30 0.99 -22.04 -12.43
N ILE A 31 2.08 -22.82 -12.50
CA ILE A 31 3.24 -22.49 -13.33
C ILE A 31 2.88 -22.57 -14.82
N SER A 32 2.01 -23.49 -15.25
CA SER A 32 1.57 -23.53 -16.65
C SER A 32 0.69 -22.33 -17.05
N GLU A 33 0.05 -21.68 -16.08
CA GLU A 33 -0.77 -20.47 -16.28
C GLU A 33 -0.03 -19.14 -15.96
N THR A 34 1.17 -19.16 -15.36
CA THR A 34 1.84 -17.94 -14.85
C THR A 34 3.25 -17.70 -15.42
N VAL A 35 3.63 -18.32 -16.54
CA VAL A 35 4.79 -17.83 -17.32
C VAL A 35 4.32 -16.68 -18.22
N ILE A 36 3.98 -15.56 -17.60
CA ILE A 36 3.86 -14.26 -18.25
C ILE A 36 4.91 -13.37 -17.60
N ASP A 37 6.00 -13.18 -18.33
CA ASP A 37 7.10 -12.27 -18.01
C ASP A 37 6.56 -10.86 -17.77
N TYR A 38 6.61 -10.37 -16.53
CA TYR A 38 6.40 -8.95 -16.23
C TYR A 38 7.75 -8.24 -16.24
N ASP A 39 8.20 -7.85 -17.44
CA ASP A 39 9.29 -6.88 -17.59
C ASP A 39 8.71 -5.48 -17.83
N VAL A 40 8.56 -4.72 -16.75
CA VAL A 40 8.10 -3.32 -16.76
C VAL A 40 9.20 -2.35 -17.24
N ASN A 41 10.46 -2.81 -17.42
CA ASN A 41 11.49 -2.02 -18.11
C ASN A 41 11.43 -2.19 -19.64
N GLY A 42 10.75 -3.23 -20.11
CA GLY A 42 10.49 -3.45 -21.52
C GLY A 42 9.67 -2.33 -22.15
N LEU A 43 8.73 -1.67 -21.46
CA LEU A 43 7.81 -0.69 -22.06
C LEU A 43 8.44 0.66 -22.43
N LEU A 44 9.46 1.13 -21.70
CA LEU A 44 10.17 2.36 -22.05
C LEU A 44 11.18 2.13 -23.17
N GLU A 45 11.84 0.96 -23.17
CA GLU A 45 12.63 0.51 -24.32
C GLU A 45 11.75 0.14 -25.52
N PHE A 46 10.51 -0.34 -25.32
CA PHE A 46 9.55 -0.60 -26.40
C PHE A 46 9.00 0.69 -27.00
N HIS A 47 8.82 1.75 -26.20
CA HIS A 47 8.43 3.07 -26.73
C HIS A 47 9.57 3.75 -27.50
N LEU A 48 10.83 3.56 -27.08
CA LEU A 48 12.01 4.06 -27.80
C LEU A 48 12.38 3.18 -29.02
N ALA A 49 12.19 1.86 -28.93
CA ALA A 49 12.37 0.92 -30.03
C ALA A 49 11.25 1.03 -31.07
N ASN A 50 9.99 1.21 -30.65
CA ASN A 50 8.89 1.49 -31.58
C ASN A 50 9.12 2.82 -32.30
N ASN A 51 9.65 3.85 -31.67
CA ASN A 51 10.02 5.05 -32.44
C ASN A 51 11.07 4.73 -33.50
N SER A 52 12.08 3.92 -33.20
CA SER A 52 13.15 3.60 -34.17
C SER A 52 12.64 2.76 -35.35
N TYR A 53 11.86 1.70 -35.10
CA TYR A 53 11.33 0.81 -36.14
C TYR A 53 10.11 1.39 -36.86
N THR A 54 9.23 2.13 -36.17
CA THR A 54 8.11 2.84 -36.80
C THR A 54 8.61 4.01 -37.64
N ILE A 55 9.65 4.75 -37.22
CA ILE A 55 10.30 5.77 -38.05
C ILE A 55 10.97 5.13 -39.28
N LEU A 56 11.62 3.97 -39.14
CA LEU A 56 12.21 3.24 -40.28
C LEU A 56 11.13 2.74 -41.27
N CYS A 57 10.01 2.19 -40.76
CA CYS A 57 8.87 1.77 -41.57
C CYS A 57 8.19 2.97 -42.26
N ILE A 58 8.01 4.10 -41.58
CA ILE A 58 7.49 5.35 -42.17
C ILE A 58 8.49 5.90 -43.19
N TYR A 59 9.80 5.82 -42.97
CA TYR A 59 10.82 6.26 -43.94
C TYR A 59 10.81 5.42 -45.22
N ILE A 60 10.57 4.11 -45.11
CA ILE A 60 10.44 3.18 -46.25
C ILE A 60 9.10 3.39 -46.97
N LEU A 61 8.00 3.62 -46.24
CA LEU A 61 6.65 3.84 -46.79
C LEU A 61 6.40 5.27 -47.30
N SER A 62 7.14 6.28 -46.82
CA SER A 62 7.02 7.70 -47.22
C SER A 62 7.61 8.02 -48.61
N GLY A 63 7.86 7.00 -49.43
CA GLY A 63 8.11 7.16 -50.85
C GLY A 63 9.53 7.63 -51.24
N ARG A 64 10.45 7.87 -50.29
CA ARG A 64 11.85 8.17 -50.64
C ARG A 64 12.61 6.93 -51.13
N GLY A 65 12.31 5.74 -50.61
CA GLY A 65 12.85 4.47 -51.12
C GLY A 65 12.24 4.01 -52.46
N TRP A 66 11.09 4.57 -52.85
CA TRP A 66 10.40 4.24 -54.10
C TRP A 66 11.01 4.90 -55.34
N LYS A 67 11.81 5.98 -55.17
CA LYS A 67 12.46 6.66 -56.30
C LYS A 67 13.50 5.80 -57.02
N ASP A 68 14.06 4.79 -56.35
CA ASP A 68 15.01 3.83 -56.96
C ASP A 68 14.31 2.65 -57.67
N LEU A 69 13.00 2.47 -57.50
CA LEU A 69 12.21 1.38 -58.10
C LEU A 69 11.46 1.79 -59.38
N SER A 70 11.25 3.10 -59.60
CA SER A 70 10.54 3.59 -60.79
C SER A 70 11.42 3.73 -62.04
N THR A 71 12.72 3.47 -61.93
CA THR A 71 13.69 3.57 -63.04
C THR A 71 14.17 2.19 -63.52
N GLY A 72 13.24 1.34 -63.97
CA GLY A 72 13.52 0.31 -64.99
C GLY A 72 14.24 -0.99 -64.59
N SER A 73 13.55 -2.12 -64.82
CA SER A 73 14.00 -3.53 -64.83
C SER A 73 14.22 -4.23 -63.47
N ASN A 74 13.12 -4.75 -62.89
CA ASN A 74 13.15 -5.61 -61.69
C ASN A 74 13.43 -7.10 -61.97
N VAL A 75 13.74 -7.44 -63.23
CA VAL A 75 13.98 -8.80 -63.70
C VAL A 75 15.36 -8.81 -64.38
N SER A 76 16.24 -9.73 -63.99
CA SER A 76 17.52 -9.97 -64.67
C SER A 76 17.28 -10.63 -66.02
N ALA A 77 18.29 -10.62 -66.89
CA ALA A 77 18.20 -11.17 -68.25
C ALA A 77 17.82 -12.67 -68.31
N ASP A 78 17.85 -13.38 -67.17
CA ASP A 78 17.47 -14.78 -66.98
C ASP A 78 16.02 -14.99 -66.49
N GLY A 79 15.23 -13.92 -66.35
CA GLY A 79 13.85 -13.99 -65.87
C GLY A 79 13.70 -14.01 -64.33
N SER A 80 14.78 -13.96 -63.56
CA SER A 80 14.73 -13.96 -62.10
C SER A 80 14.64 -12.55 -61.49
N LEU A 81 14.00 -12.39 -60.32
CA LEU A 81 14.00 -11.11 -59.61
C LEU A 81 15.40 -10.76 -59.11
N LYS A 82 15.84 -9.53 -59.36
CA LYS A 82 17.11 -8.98 -58.85
C LYS A 82 17.17 -9.11 -57.31
N SER A 83 18.38 -9.35 -56.80
CA SER A 83 18.66 -9.54 -55.36
C SER A 83 18.10 -8.40 -54.49
N SER A 84 18.20 -7.16 -54.96
CA SER A 84 17.66 -5.97 -54.28
C SER A 84 16.14 -6.04 -54.10
N THR A 85 15.39 -6.51 -55.10
CA THR A 85 13.94 -6.64 -55.04
C THR A 85 13.50 -7.79 -54.13
N LYS A 86 14.24 -8.91 -54.11
CA LYS A 86 14.02 -10.02 -53.15
C LYS A 86 14.28 -9.58 -51.71
N MET A 87 15.29 -8.75 -51.48
CA MET A 87 15.58 -8.18 -50.17
C MET A 87 14.45 -7.26 -49.70
N TYR A 88 13.94 -6.39 -50.58
CA TYR A 88 12.82 -5.49 -50.26
C TYR A 88 11.53 -6.25 -49.92
N LEU A 89 11.21 -7.30 -50.67
CA LEU A 89 10.06 -8.17 -50.39
C LEU A 89 10.20 -8.90 -49.04
N ARG A 90 11.42 -9.30 -48.66
CA ARG A 90 11.70 -9.88 -47.33
C ARG A 90 11.46 -8.87 -46.20
N TRP A 91 11.87 -7.62 -46.39
CA TRP A 91 11.63 -6.54 -45.42
C TRP A 91 10.16 -6.18 -45.30
N ILE A 92 9.42 -6.11 -46.41
CA ILE A 92 7.96 -5.87 -46.40
C ILE A 92 7.24 -6.99 -45.64
N ASN A 93 7.59 -8.25 -45.91
CA ASN A 93 7.01 -9.39 -45.20
C ASN A 93 7.36 -9.37 -43.71
N LEU A 94 8.60 -8.98 -43.35
CA LEU A 94 8.99 -8.84 -41.95
C LEU A 94 8.20 -7.73 -41.23
N CYS A 95 8.05 -6.56 -41.86
CA CYS A 95 7.23 -5.47 -41.32
C CYS A 95 5.76 -5.88 -41.16
N PHE A 96 5.21 -6.63 -42.12
CA PHE A 96 3.83 -7.14 -42.04
C PHE A 96 3.66 -8.17 -40.92
N TYR A 97 4.61 -9.08 -40.75
CA TYR A 97 4.63 -10.03 -39.63
C TYR A 97 4.73 -9.33 -38.28
N VAL A 98 5.63 -8.35 -38.14
CA VAL A 98 5.77 -7.55 -36.90
C VAL A 98 4.49 -6.78 -36.59
N PHE A 99 3.85 -6.20 -37.61
CA PHE A 99 2.57 -5.51 -37.45
C PHE A 99 1.48 -6.47 -36.95
N ILE A 100 1.30 -7.63 -37.59
CA ILE A 100 0.32 -8.64 -37.18
C ILE A 100 0.58 -9.10 -35.75
N VAL A 101 1.82 -9.45 -35.40
CA VAL A 101 2.19 -9.88 -34.05
C VAL A 101 1.90 -8.77 -33.03
N SER A 102 2.23 -7.51 -33.34
CA SER A 102 1.90 -6.38 -32.46
C SER A 102 0.40 -6.21 -32.26
N CYS A 103 -0.41 -6.38 -33.33
CA CYS A 103 -1.85 -6.28 -33.24
C CYS A 103 -2.45 -7.43 -32.42
N PHE A 104 -1.94 -8.65 -32.56
CA PHE A 104 -2.35 -9.80 -31.75
C PHE A 104 -2.00 -9.61 -30.28
N ILE A 105 -0.79 -9.15 -29.96
CA ILE A 105 -0.39 -8.83 -28.58
C ILE A 105 -1.27 -7.72 -28.01
N CYS A 106 -1.53 -6.65 -28.76
CA CYS A 106 -2.44 -5.58 -28.31
C CYS A 106 -3.88 -6.06 -28.12
N PHE A 107 -4.35 -7.04 -28.91
CA PHE A 107 -5.69 -7.60 -28.80
C PHE A 107 -5.83 -8.54 -27.60
N GLU A 108 -4.85 -9.42 -27.38
CA GLU A 108 -4.74 -10.29 -26.20
C GLU A 108 -4.71 -9.45 -24.91
N VAL A 109 -3.82 -8.45 -24.86
CA VAL A 109 -3.69 -7.53 -23.74
C VAL A 109 -5.00 -6.77 -23.49
N LYS A 110 -5.69 -6.29 -24.54
CA LYS A 110 -7.01 -5.66 -24.38
C LYS A 110 -8.07 -6.64 -23.87
N SER A 111 -7.98 -7.93 -24.22
CA SER A 111 -8.93 -8.94 -23.77
C SER A 111 -8.75 -9.28 -22.29
N GLU A 112 -7.51 -9.28 -21.79
CA GLU A 112 -7.20 -9.47 -20.37
C GLU A 112 -7.60 -8.28 -19.49
N PHE A 113 -7.57 -7.05 -20.03
CA PHE A 113 -8.02 -5.86 -19.29
C PHE A 113 -9.53 -5.62 -19.33
N ASN A 114 -10.27 -6.41 -20.12
CA ASN A 114 -11.74 -6.31 -20.21
C ASN A 114 -12.44 -7.36 -19.33
N VAL A 115 -11.86 -7.64 -18.15
CA VAL A 115 -12.56 -8.36 -17.08
C VAL A 115 -13.76 -7.50 -16.68
N LYS A 116 -14.94 -7.81 -17.24
CA LYS A 116 -16.20 -7.37 -16.67
C LYS A 116 -16.15 -7.76 -15.20
N SER A 117 -16.21 -6.76 -14.30
CA SER A 117 -16.41 -7.00 -12.88
C SER A 117 -17.55 -8.02 -12.77
N PRO A 118 -17.36 -9.17 -12.13
CA PRO A 118 -18.45 -10.12 -12.00
C PRO A 118 -19.62 -9.36 -11.36
N ASP A 119 -20.82 -9.45 -11.95
CA ASP A 119 -22.07 -8.83 -11.46
C ASP A 119 -22.47 -9.28 -10.03
N ARG A 120 -21.59 -10.03 -9.35
CA ARG A 120 -21.73 -10.50 -7.99
C ARG A 120 -21.43 -9.36 -7.01
N LYS A 121 -22.49 -8.86 -6.38
CA LYS A 121 -22.39 -8.06 -5.15
C LYS A 121 -21.83 -8.94 -4.03
N LEU A 122 -20.83 -8.41 -3.33
CA LEU A 122 -20.11 -9.11 -2.25
C LEU A 122 -20.47 -8.46 -0.93
N LYS A 123 -20.51 -9.25 0.14
CA LYS A 123 -20.56 -8.77 1.52
C LYS A 123 -19.14 -8.69 2.06
N ILE A 124 -18.67 -7.48 2.33
CA ILE A 124 -17.29 -7.19 2.68
C ILE A 124 -17.23 -6.66 4.11
N LEU A 125 -16.38 -7.26 4.93
CA LEU A 125 -16.06 -6.75 6.27
C LEU A 125 -14.72 -6.03 6.22
N GLY A 126 -14.70 -4.74 6.53
CA GLY A 126 -13.47 -3.95 6.69
C GLY A 126 -13.11 -3.80 8.17
N ILE A 127 -11.89 -4.13 8.56
CA ILE A 127 -11.42 -4.07 9.94
C ILE A 127 -10.16 -3.19 10.01
N PHE A 128 -10.33 -1.96 10.47
CA PHE A 128 -9.26 -0.93 10.52
C PHE A 128 -9.16 -0.35 11.93
N PRO A 129 -8.54 -1.11 12.86
CA PRO A 129 -8.56 -0.79 14.28
C PRO A 129 -7.47 0.20 14.69
N HIS A 130 -6.60 0.69 13.80
CA HIS A 130 -5.62 1.68 14.23
C HIS A 130 -6.25 3.07 14.42
N PRO A 131 -6.07 3.72 15.58
CA PRO A 131 -6.62 5.05 15.88
C PRO A 131 -5.77 6.19 15.28
N GLY A 132 -5.39 6.06 14.00
CA GLY A 132 -4.61 7.06 13.27
C GLY A 132 -5.30 7.46 11.96
N LYS A 133 -5.63 8.75 11.79
CA LYS A 133 -6.31 9.25 10.58
C LYS A 133 -5.55 8.90 9.31
N SER A 134 -4.22 9.04 9.33
CA SER A 134 -3.33 8.73 8.22
C SER A 134 -3.38 7.27 7.78
N HIS A 135 -3.82 6.36 8.66
CA HIS A 135 -4.01 4.97 8.29
C HIS A 135 -5.34 4.78 7.57
N PHE A 136 -6.44 5.16 8.22
CA PHE A 136 -7.77 4.92 7.66
C PHE A 136 -8.03 5.68 6.35
N PHE A 137 -7.55 6.93 6.24
CA PHE A 137 -7.82 7.77 5.07
C PHE A 137 -7.13 7.27 3.81
N VAL A 138 -6.10 6.44 3.94
CA VAL A 138 -5.46 5.79 2.78
C VAL A 138 -6.40 4.74 2.16
N ILE A 139 -7.19 4.03 2.97
CA ILE A 139 -8.06 2.94 2.50
C ILE A 139 -9.49 3.40 2.27
N GLN A 140 -9.93 4.47 2.92
CA GLN A 140 -11.29 4.99 2.79
C GLN A 140 -11.75 5.12 1.33
N PRO A 141 -10.96 5.65 0.38
CA PRO A 141 -11.37 5.73 -1.03
C PRO A 141 -11.65 4.37 -1.67
N ILE A 142 -10.90 3.33 -1.29
CA ILE A 142 -11.13 1.95 -1.76
C ILE A 142 -12.48 1.44 -1.24
N LEU A 143 -12.75 1.64 0.05
CA LEU A 143 -14.00 1.17 0.66
C LEU A 143 -15.21 1.90 0.08
N GLU A 144 -15.11 3.22 -0.09
CA GLU A 144 -16.17 4.03 -0.71
C GLU A 144 -16.38 3.67 -2.19
N GLU A 145 -15.31 3.37 -2.93
CA GLU A 145 -15.39 2.86 -4.31
C GLU A 145 -16.09 1.50 -4.38
N LEU A 146 -15.75 0.56 -3.48
CA LEU A 146 -16.42 -0.74 -3.41
C LEU A 146 -17.91 -0.59 -3.10
N ALA A 147 -18.27 0.33 -2.21
CA ALA A 147 -19.67 0.66 -1.97
C ALA A 147 -20.33 1.28 -3.23
N ARG A 148 -19.66 2.20 -3.94
CA ARG A 148 -20.17 2.77 -5.20
C ARG A 148 -20.41 1.72 -6.28
N ARG A 149 -19.61 0.64 -6.29
CA ARG A 149 -19.80 -0.53 -7.17
C ARG A 149 -20.90 -1.50 -6.73
N GLY A 150 -21.57 -1.23 -5.60
CA GLY A 150 -22.73 -1.97 -5.14
C GLY A 150 -22.42 -3.14 -4.19
N HIS A 151 -21.19 -3.27 -3.69
CA HIS A 151 -20.85 -4.24 -2.64
C HIS A 151 -21.43 -3.80 -1.28
N GLU A 152 -21.84 -4.74 -0.44
CA GLU A 152 -22.31 -4.44 0.93
C GLU A 152 -21.12 -4.40 1.88
N LEU A 153 -20.83 -3.23 2.46
CA LEU A 153 -19.71 -3.06 3.38
C LEU A 153 -20.20 -2.95 4.82
N THR A 154 -19.51 -3.65 5.72
CA THR A 154 -19.51 -3.36 7.16
C THR A 154 -18.10 -2.98 7.56
N VAL A 155 -17.89 -1.75 8.01
CA VAL A 155 -16.55 -1.20 8.31
C VAL A 155 -16.42 -0.90 9.78
N ILE A 156 -15.44 -1.53 10.43
CA ILE A 156 -15.02 -1.30 11.80
C ILE A 156 -13.84 -0.32 11.78
N SER A 157 -14.02 0.89 12.32
CA SER A 157 -12.92 1.87 12.43
C SER A 157 -13.18 2.93 13.50
N TYR A 158 -12.14 3.72 13.80
CA TYR A 158 -12.21 4.93 14.64
C TYR A 158 -12.70 6.19 13.90
N PHE A 159 -12.96 6.09 12.59
CA PHE A 159 -13.18 7.26 11.73
C PHE A 159 -14.44 7.08 10.87
N PRO A 160 -15.63 7.13 11.49
CA PRO A 160 -16.87 7.09 10.73
C PRO A 160 -17.00 8.34 9.82
N ARG A 161 -17.67 8.18 8.68
CA ARG A 161 -18.00 9.28 7.76
C ARG A 161 -18.80 10.35 8.52
N THR A 162 -18.39 11.60 8.36
CA THR A 162 -19.06 12.74 9.00
C THR A 162 -20.47 12.94 8.45
N ASN A 163 -21.34 13.62 9.22
CA ASN A 163 -22.69 13.95 8.76
C ASN A 163 -22.69 14.75 7.44
N SER A 164 -21.72 15.66 7.28
CA SER A 164 -21.57 16.42 6.05
C SER A 164 -21.15 15.55 4.86
N SER A 165 -20.24 14.60 5.07
CA SER A 165 -19.84 13.63 4.03
C SER A 165 -20.99 12.70 3.65
N LYS A 166 -21.76 12.22 4.63
CA LYS A 166 -22.96 11.38 4.40
C LYS A 166 -24.05 12.13 3.64
N ALA A 167 -24.25 13.41 3.93
CA ALA A 167 -25.22 14.25 3.23
C ALA A 167 -24.80 14.55 1.80
N ARG A 168 -23.49 14.79 1.57
CA ARG A 168 -22.95 15.07 0.24
C ARG A 168 -22.97 13.84 -0.67
N GLU A 169 -22.66 12.67 -0.11
CA GLU A 169 -22.58 11.41 -0.86
C GLU A 169 -23.15 10.26 -0.01
N PRO A 170 -24.45 9.98 -0.14
CA PRO A 170 -25.08 8.85 0.54
C PRO A 170 -24.56 7.52 -0.02
N LEU A 171 -24.04 6.66 0.87
CA LEU A 171 -23.64 5.28 0.55
C LEU A 171 -24.46 4.32 1.41
N PRO A 172 -25.67 3.92 0.99
CA PRO A 172 -26.61 3.16 1.82
C PRO A 172 -26.12 1.74 2.16
N ASN A 173 -25.25 1.19 1.32
CA ASN A 173 -24.58 -0.10 1.49
C ASN A 173 -23.25 -0.02 2.25
N TYR A 174 -22.94 1.11 2.89
CA TYR A 174 -21.75 1.31 3.72
C TYR A 174 -22.15 1.43 5.20
N LYS A 175 -22.14 0.30 5.91
CA LYS A 175 -22.46 0.24 7.34
C LYS A 175 -21.20 0.46 8.17
N GLU A 176 -21.30 1.31 9.20
CA GLU A 176 -20.16 1.67 10.05
C GLU A 176 -20.34 1.17 11.48
N ILE A 177 -19.30 0.54 12.02
CA ILE A 177 -19.15 0.18 13.42
C ILE A 177 -18.02 1.05 13.98
N SER A 178 -18.42 2.11 14.69
CA SER A 178 -17.48 3.03 15.33
C SER A 178 -16.79 2.36 16.52
N LEU A 179 -15.46 2.45 16.53
CA LEU A 179 -14.61 2.12 17.67
C LEU A 179 -14.40 3.30 18.62
N VAL A 180 -14.87 4.50 18.25
CA VAL A 180 -14.89 5.66 19.14
C VAL A 180 -15.85 5.38 20.30
N ASP A 181 -15.34 5.46 21.52
CA ASP A 181 -16.08 5.36 22.77
C ASP A 181 -16.00 6.71 23.51
N GLU A 182 -16.94 7.00 24.40
CA GLU A 182 -16.95 8.21 25.24
C GLU A 182 -15.66 8.34 26.06
N ASN A 183 -15.02 7.22 26.40
CA ASN A 183 -13.75 7.16 27.14
C ASN A 183 -12.50 7.22 26.25
N TYR A 184 -12.65 7.11 24.92
CA TYR A 184 -11.55 7.08 23.98
C TYR A 184 -11.74 8.11 22.87
N ILE A 185 -11.24 9.31 23.14
CA ILE A 185 -11.06 10.34 22.12
C ILE A 185 -9.88 9.92 21.25
N VAL A 186 -10.12 9.85 19.94
CA VAL A 186 -9.04 9.71 18.96
C VAL A 186 -8.19 10.97 19.05
N ASN A 187 -7.09 10.89 19.79
CA ASN A 187 -6.23 12.04 20.03
C ASN A 187 -5.44 12.37 18.75
N GLU A 188 -6.00 13.26 17.94
CA GLU A 188 -5.22 14.09 17.02
C GLU A 188 -4.13 14.82 17.81
N ASP A 189 -2.94 14.97 17.22
CA ASP A 189 -1.83 15.70 17.83
C ASP A 189 -1.34 15.14 19.20
N SER A 190 -1.55 13.84 19.44
CA SER A 190 -1.17 13.17 20.71
C SER A 190 0.33 13.09 21.02
N ILE A 191 1.21 13.39 20.07
CA ILE A 191 2.66 13.35 20.28
C ILE A 191 3.12 14.73 20.75
N ASP A 192 3.42 14.78 22.03
CA ASP A 192 3.99 15.92 22.72
C ASP A 192 5.52 15.91 22.58
N LEU A 193 6.05 16.86 21.79
CA LEU A 193 7.49 16.94 21.49
C LEU A 193 8.34 17.26 22.72
N SER A 194 7.75 17.78 23.80
CA SER A 194 8.46 18.02 25.05
C SER A 194 8.85 16.72 25.77
N LYS A 195 8.17 15.61 25.47
CA LYS A 195 8.36 14.31 26.13
C LYS A 195 9.35 13.39 25.42
N ILE A 196 9.82 13.76 24.22
CA ILE A 196 10.77 12.96 23.45
C ILE A 196 12.19 13.18 24.00
N ARG A 197 12.79 12.14 24.60
CA ARG A 197 14.18 12.15 25.12
C ARG A 197 15.19 11.87 24.00
N HIS A 198 16.40 12.40 24.15
CA HIS A 198 17.49 12.35 23.15
C HIS A 198 18.39 11.09 23.22
N LEU A 199 17.91 9.96 23.75
CA LEU A 199 18.70 8.73 23.87
C LEU A 199 18.28 7.71 22.82
N PRO A 200 19.09 7.42 21.78
CA PRO A 200 18.64 6.71 20.58
C PRO A 200 17.93 5.38 20.87
N ILE A 201 18.53 4.50 21.66
CA ILE A 201 17.94 3.17 21.94
C ILE A 201 16.71 3.24 22.84
N ILE A 202 16.71 4.15 23.82
CA ILE A 202 15.55 4.34 24.71
C ILE A 202 14.40 4.92 23.91
N THR A 203 14.65 5.85 23.00
CA THR A 203 13.66 6.39 22.08
C THR A 203 13.06 5.26 21.23
N LEU A 204 13.87 4.36 20.65
CA LEU A 204 13.36 3.24 19.86
C LEU A 204 12.46 2.30 20.68
N LEU A 205 12.86 1.95 21.90
CA LEU A 205 12.04 1.11 22.79
C LEU A 205 10.77 1.84 23.26
N MET A 206 10.82 3.15 23.47
CA MET A 206 9.65 3.97 23.79
C MET A 206 8.65 4.01 22.63
N GLU A 207 9.11 4.12 21.37
CA GLU A 207 8.25 4.05 20.19
C GLU A 207 7.56 2.68 20.09
N LEU A 208 8.31 1.58 20.28
CA LEU A 208 7.71 0.24 20.32
C LEU A 208 6.72 0.09 21.48
N ASN A 209 7.05 0.59 22.68
CA ASN A 209 6.11 0.58 23.81
C ASN A 209 4.84 1.37 23.50
N HIS A 210 4.96 2.51 22.83
CA HIS A 210 3.82 3.33 22.43
C HIS A 210 2.93 2.61 21.42
N LEU A 211 3.52 1.98 20.40
CA LEU A 211 2.80 1.14 19.46
C LEU A 211 2.14 -0.06 20.14
N LYS A 212 2.84 -0.74 21.05
CA LYS A 212 2.27 -1.84 21.83
C LYS A 212 1.03 -1.36 22.60
N ASN A 213 1.16 -0.25 23.34
CA ASN A 213 0.05 0.28 24.14
C ASN A 213 -1.15 0.67 23.28
N ARG A 214 -0.92 1.27 22.11
CA ARG A 214 -2.00 1.56 21.15
C ARG A 214 -2.66 0.29 20.63
N GLY A 215 -1.87 -0.75 20.31
CA GLY A 215 -2.39 -2.04 19.85
C GLY A 215 -3.25 -2.71 20.92
N GLN A 216 -2.76 -2.75 22.16
CA GLN A 216 -3.49 -3.25 23.31
C GLN A 216 -4.82 -2.50 23.51
N ILE A 217 -4.82 -1.16 23.54
CA ILE A 217 -6.04 -0.36 23.68
C ILE A 217 -7.01 -0.64 22.53
N SER A 218 -6.52 -0.77 21.30
CA SER A 218 -7.35 -1.08 20.14
C SER A 218 -8.00 -2.46 20.25
N CYS A 219 -7.28 -3.45 20.78
CA CYS A 219 -7.82 -4.77 21.06
C CYS A 219 -8.87 -4.77 22.17
N ASP A 220 -8.57 -4.12 23.29
CA ASP A 220 -9.47 -4.04 24.44
C ASP A 220 -10.76 -3.32 24.06
N ASN A 221 -10.66 -2.15 23.42
CA ASN A 221 -11.83 -1.38 22.99
C ASN A 221 -12.60 -2.06 21.85
N GLY A 222 -11.90 -2.68 20.91
CA GLY A 222 -12.52 -3.34 19.76
C GLY A 222 -13.25 -4.62 20.12
N LEU A 223 -12.57 -5.57 20.77
CA LEU A 223 -13.16 -6.87 21.06
C LEU A 223 -14.18 -6.83 22.20
N SER A 224 -14.21 -5.76 23.01
CA SER A 224 -15.28 -5.50 23.97
C SER A 224 -16.42 -4.63 23.42
N ASN A 225 -16.29 -4.07 22.21
CA ASN A 225 -17.28 -3.16 21.64
C ASN A 225 -18.64 -3.85 21.48
N PRO A 226 -19.73 -3.31 22.05
CA PRO A 226 -21.06 -3.94 22.00
C PRO A 226 -21.57 -4.22 20.58
N LYS A 227 -21.28 -3.31 19.62
CA LYS A 227 -21.70 -3.48 18.21
C LYS A 227 -20.90 -4.56 17.50
N ILE A 228 -19.63 -4.73 17.84
CA ILE A 228 -18.82 -5.86 17.35
C ILE A 228 -19.35 -7.16 17.95
N LEU A 229 -19.62 -7.20 19.26
CA LEU A 229 -20.20 -8.37 19.90
C LEU A 229 -21.58 -8.73 19.31
N GLU A 230 -22.41 -7.75 18.98
CA GLU A 230 -23.68 -7.95 18.26
C GLU A 230 -23.45 -8.54 16.87
N LEU A 231 -22.53 -7.96 16.09
CA LEU A 231 -22.16 -8.49 14.77
C LEU A 231 -21.70 -9.95 14.87
N LEU A 232 -20.85 -10.27 15.85
CA LEU A 232 -20.34 -11.62 16.05
C LEU A 232 -21.42 -12.60 16.55
N ARG A 233 -22.46 -12.14 17.23
CA ARG A 233 -23.61 -12.97 17.64
C ARG A 233 -24.66 -13.11 16.53
N SER A 234 -24.64 -12.21 15.54
CA SER A 234 -25.55 -12.26 14.41
C SER A 234 -25.22 -13.42 13.46
N ASN A 235 -26.20 -13.82 12.64
CA ASN A 235 -26.02 -14.76 11.54
C ASN A 235 -25.50 -14.07 10.26
N GLN A 236 -24.92 -12.87 10.36
CA GLN A 236 -24.40 -12.15 9.22
C GLN A 236 -23.17 -12.88 8.67
N THR A 237 -23.15 -13.09 7.34
CA THR A 237 -22.04 -13.70 6.62
C THR A 237 -21.33 -12.67 5.76
N PHE A 238 -20.08 -12.96 5.44
CA PHE A 238 -19.23 -12.16 4.56
C PHE A 238 -18.63 -13.05 3.48
N ASP A 239 -18.29 -12.47 2.34
CA ASP A 239 -17.57 -13.12 1.25
C ASP A 239 -16.06 -12.83 1.31
N LEU A 240 -15.67 -11.69 1.89
CA LEU A 240 -14.30 -11.17 1.92
C LEU A 240 -14.08 -10.30 3.16
N ILE A 241 -12.86 -10.36 3.72
CA ILE A 241 -12.43 -9.43 4.77
C ILE A 241 -11.26 -8.56 4.27
N PHE A 242 -11.34 -7.26 4.48
CA PHE A 242 -10.17 -6.38 4.47
C PHE A 242 -9.73 -6.13 5.91
N ILE A 243 -8.44 -6.29 6.20
CA ILE A 243 -7.89 -6.08 7.54
C ILE A 243 -6.63 -5.23 7.46
N GLU A 244 -6.46 -4.33 8.42
CA GLU A 244 -5.25 -3.53 8.54
C GLU A 244 -4.07 -4.34 9.10
N ASN A 245 -2.95 -4.34 8.37
CA ASN A 245 -1.68 -4.90 8.82
C ASN A 245 -0.77 -3.77 9.33
N PHE A 246 -0.77 -3.58 10.65
CA PHE A 246 0.12 -2.64 11.33
C PHE A 246 0.61 -3.18 12.67
N ASN A 247 0.05 -2.75 13.80
CA ASN A 247 0.56 -3.08 15.15
C ASN A 247 -0.40 -3.94 15.98
N THR A 248 -1.48 -4.46 15.40
CA THR A 248 -2.63 -5.02 16.12
C THR A 248 -3.13 -6.31 15.46
N ASP A 249 -2.98 -7.45 16.13
CA ASP A 249 -3.29 -8.77 15.55
C ASP A 249 -4.52 -9.45 16.15
N CYS A 250 -5.06 -8.93 17.27
CA CYS A 250 -6.20 -9.54 17.95
C CYS A 250 -7.43 -9.66 17.05
N PHE A 251 -7.60 -8.80 16.04
CA PHE A 251 -8.71 -8.86 15.08
C PHE A 251 -8.59 -10.03 14.08
N LEU A 252 -7.44 -10.69 13.97
CA LEU A 252 -7.32 -11.96 13.25
C LEU A 252 -8.20 -13.06 13.88
N SER A 253 -8.59 -12.91 15.16
CA SER A 253 -9.59 -13.79 15.77
C SER A 253 -10.97 -13.67 15.10
N ILE A 254 -11.34 -12.49 14.61
CA ILE A 254 -12.57 -12.28 13.83
C ILE A 254 -12.44 -12.94 12.44
N VAL A 255 -11.27 -12.84 11.80
CA VAL A 255 -10.97 -13.56 10.55
C VAL A 255 -11.15 -15.06 10.74
N HIS A 256 -10.58 -15.61 11.82
CA HIS A 256 -10.70 -17.03 12.17
C HIS A 256 -12.14 -17.48 12.41
N LYS A 257 -13.00 -16.59 12.95
CA LYS A 257 -14.43 -16.88 13.12
C LYS A 257 -15.15 -17.05 11.78
N TYR A 258 -14.94 -16.12 10.85
CA TYR A 258 -15.69 -16.10 9.59
C TYR A 258 -15.13 -17.08 8.55
N LYS A 259 -13.83 -17.42 8.59
CA LYS A 259 -13.18 -18.40 7.71
C LYS A 259 -13.42 -18.15 6.22
N VAL A 260 -13.29 -16.88 5.83
CA VAL A 260 -13.39 -16.42 4.43
C VAL A 260 -12.02 -15.88 3.98
N PRO A 261 -11.77 -15.80 2.67
CA PRO A 261 -10.57 -15.14 2.18
C PRO A 261 -10.45 -13.73 2.76
N PHE A 262 -9.21 -13.31 3.04
CA PHE A 262 -8.96 -11.98 3.56
C PHE A 262 -7.73 -11.34 2.93
N VAL A 263 -7.81 -10.02 2.79
CA VAL A 263 -6.80 -9.15 2.21
C VAL A 263 -6.26 -8.25 3.31
N GLY A 264 -4.96 -8.37 3.57
CA GLY A 264 -4.26 -7.45 4.44
C GLY A 264 -3.98 -6.13 3.72
N ILE A 265 -4.07 -5.01 4.42
CA ILE A 265 -3.69 -3.71 3.88
C ILE A 265 -2.72 -3.03 4.83
N THR A 266 -1.57 -2.58 4.32
CA THR A 266 -0.65 -1.74 5.07
C THR A 266 -0.56 -0.35 4.44
N THR A 267 -0.62 0.69 5.28
CA THR A 267 -0.70 2.11 4.91
C THR A 267 0.65 2.79 4.87
N CYS A 268 1.68 2.08 5.29
CA CYS A 268 3.05 2.53 5.42
C CYS A 268 4.00 1.47 4.84
N GLN A 269 5.30 1.68 5.00
CA GLN A 269 6.28 0.65 4.69
C GLN A 269 5.92 -0.66 5.43
N ILE A 270 5.97 -1.79 4.72
CA ILE A 270 5.67 -3.10 5.31
C ILE A 270 6.56 -3.32 6.54
N MET A 271 5.93 -3.62 7.68
CA MET A 271 6.62 -3.86 8.94
C MET A 271 7.32 -5.21 8.92
N SER A 272 8.47 -5.33 9.58
CA SER A 272 9.24 -6.57 9.61
C SER A 272 8.45 -7.75 10.22
N TRP A 273 7.58 -7.49 11.21
CA TRP A 273 6.71 -8.54 11.74
C TRP A 273 5.60 -8.94 10.76
N THR A 274 5.08 -8.01 9.95
CA THR A 274 4.17 -8.35 8.85
C THR A 274 4.86 -9.23 7.81
N ASN A 275 6.08 -8.87 7.40
CA ASN A 275 6.92 -9.70 6.52
C ASN A 275 7.08 -11.11 7.10
N ASN A 276 7.45 -11.19 8.39
CA ASN A 276 7.66 -12.45 9.09
C ASN A 276 6.39 -13.32 9.19
N HIS A 277 5.22 -12.71 9.31
CA HIS A 277 3.95 -13.41 9.45
C HIS A 277 3.46 -14.02 8.14
N ILE A 278 3.58 -13.29 7.03
CA ILE A 278 3.15 -13.76 5.71
C ILE A 278 4.26 -14.49 4.94
N GLY A 279 5.47 -14.56 5.49
CA GLY A 279 6.63 -15.17 4.84
C GLY A 279 7.22 -14.32 3.72
N ASN A 280 6.94 -13.01 3.69
CA ASN A 280 7.54 -12.10 2.72
C ASN A 280 9.03 -11.89 3.06
N PRO A 281 9.95 -12.03 2.10
CA PRO A 281 11.38 -11.81 2.35
C PRO A 281 11.66 -10.38 2.81
N ASP A 282 12.61 -10.22 3.74
CA ASP A 282 13.14 -8.92 4.16
C ASP A 282 14.64 -8.88 3.79
N ASP A 283 15.10 -7.88 3.04
CA ASP A 283 16.53 -7.71 2.74
C ASP A 283 17.14 -6.83 3.84
N GLU A 284 17.50 -7.44 4.97
CA GLU A 284 17.95 -6.70 6.15
C GLU A 284 19.29 -5.99 5.95
N ALA A 285 20.06 -6.36 4.91
CA ALA A 285 21.33 -5.73 4.56
C ALA A 285 21.16 -4.46 3.71
N ASN A 286 20.04 -4.29 3.01
CA ASN A 286 19.84 -3.12 2.13
C ASN A 286 18.59 -2.31 2.47
N ILE A 287 17.68 -2.85 3.26
CA ILE A 287 16.42 -2.21 3.66
C ILE A 287 16.49 -1.86 5.16
N PRO A 288 16.57 -0.58 5.52
CA PRO A 288 16.54 -0.18 6.92
C PRO A 288 15.15 -0.46 7.51
N SER A 289 15.11 -0.97 8.74
CA SER A 289 13.90 -1.07 9.54
C SER A 289 13.27 0.31 9.69
N VAL A 290 11.93 0.37 9.65
CA VAL A 290 11.16 1.61 9.81
C VAL A 290 11.51 2.32 11.13
N PHE A 291 11.81 1.57 12.18
CA PHE A 291 12.23 2.10 13.48
C PHE A 291 13.74 1.93 13.73
N GLY A 292 14.55 1.62 12.72
CA GLY A 292 16.00 1.42 12.88
C GLY A 292 16.84 2.70 12.83
N GLN A 293 16.24 3.82 12.40
CA GLN A 293 16.89 5.12 12.18
C GLN A 293 18.18 5.06 11.32
N ARG A 294 18.26 4.10 10.40
CA ARG A 294 19.42 3.94 9.50
C ARG A 294 19.17 4.64 8.16
N ARG A 295 20.22 5.24 7.59
CA ARG A 295 20.18 5.93 6.29
C ARG A 295 20.95 5.11 5.26
N LYS A 296 20.48 5.12 4.00
CA LYS A 296 21.19 4.51 2.88
C LYS A 296 22.27 5.48 2.35
N PRO A 297 23.44 4.99 1.87
CA PRO A 297 23.90 3.60 1.92
C PRO A 297 24.32 3.19 3.35
N MET A 298 24.09 1.93 3.73
CA MET A 298 24.45 1.39 5.04
C MET A 298 25.86 0.79 5.04
N SER A 299 26.66 1.10 6.07
CA SER A 299 27.96 0.44 6.31
C SER A 299 27.77 -1.01 6.79
N PHE A 300 28.84 -1.81 6.83
CA PHE A 300 28.78 -3.17 7.39
C PHE A 300 28.19 -3.20 8.82
N PHE A 301 28.58 -2.23 9.66
CA PHE A 301 28.08 -2.12 11.03
C PHE A 301 26.62 -1.69 11.08
N ASP A 302 26.18 -0.78 10.19
CA ASP A 302 24.77 -0.40 10.08
C ASP A 302 23.92 -1.58 9.64
N ARG A 303 24.39 -2.37 8.68
CA ARG A 303 23.72 -3.59 8.21
C ARG A 303 23.57 -4.62 9.32
N THR A 304 24.65 -4.85 10.07
CA THR A 304 24.64 -5.77 11.21
C THR A 304 23.66 -5.31 12.29
N ALA A 305 23.68 -4.02 12.62
CA ALA A 305 22.77 -3.47 13.61
C ALA A 305 21.31 -3.47 13.12
N ASN A 306 21.07 -3.25 11.83
CA ASN A 306 19.74 -3.31 11.24
C ASN A 306 19.16 -4.72 11.28
N PHE A 307 19.96 -5.72 10.90
CA PHE A 307 19.61 -7.15 11.02
C PHE A 307 19.22 -7.49 12.46
N LEU A 308 20.08 -7.18 13.45
CA LEU A 308 19.79 -7.46 14.86
C LEU A 308 18.50 -6.76 15.31
N TRP A 309 18.31 -5.51 14.90
CA TRP A 309 17.12 -4.74 15.26
C TRP A 309 15.83 -5.34 14.69
N ILE A 310 15.83 -5.76 13.43
CA ILE A 310 14.68 -6.44 12.78
C ILE A 310 14.30 -7.70 13.56
N HIS A 311 15.27 -8.53 13.93
CA HIS A 311 15.00 -9.74 14.71
C HIS A 311 14.49 -9.44 16.12
N ILE A 312 15.04 -8.43 16.80
CA ILE A 312 14.54 -7.96 18.10
C ILE A 312 13.08 -7.50 17.97
N GLN A 313 12.74 -6.74 16.93
CA GLN A 313 11.37 -6.30 16.69
C GLN A 313 10.41 -7.46 16.49
N ASN A 314 10.79 -8.47 15.70
CA ASN A 314 9.97 -9.65 15.48
C ASN A 314 9.74 -10.42 16.79
N ILE A 315 10.78 -10.61 17.61
CA ILE A 315 10.67 -11.24 18.93
C ILE A 315 9.75 -10.42 19.85
N LEU A 316 9.96 -9.10 19.92
CA LEU A 316 9.10 -8.23 20.73
C LEU A 316 7.64 -8.29 20.26
N PHE A 317 7.38 -8.36 18.96
CA PHE A 317 6.02 -8.47 18.46
C PHE A 317 5.38 -9.82 18.83
N ASP A 318 6.06 -10.93 18.54
CA ASP A 318 5.56 -12.29 18.76
C ASP A 318 5.37 -12.63 20.25
N PHE A 319 6.14 -12.03 21.16
CA PHE A 319 6.03 -12.28 22.60
C PHE A 319 5.34 -11.17 23.37
N TRP A 320 5.70 -9.91 23.15
CA TRP A 320 5.19 -8.80 23.95
C TRP A 320 3.84 -8.30 23.46
N TYR A 321 3.70 -8.04 22.15
CA TYR A 321 2.44 -7.52 21.61
C TYR A 321 1.37 -8.60 21.63
N HIS A 322 1.71 -9.79 21.11
CA HIS A 322 0.78 -10.91 21.05
C HIS A 322 0.26 -11.34 22.42
N TRP A 323 1.06 -11.25 23.48
CA TRP A 323 0.58 -11.51 24.84
C TRP A 323 -0.65 -10.66 25.18
N TYR A 324 -0.56 -9.35 24.96
CA TYR A 324 -1.67 -8.43 25.22
C TYR A 324 -2.81 -8.56 24.20
N HIS A 325 -2.51 -8.93 22.95
CA HIS A 325 -3.53 -9.17 21.94
C HIS A 325 -4.35 -10.44 22.21
N ARG A 326 -3.71 -11.48 22.77
CA ARG A 326 -4.37 -12.78 23.04
C ARG A 326 -5.40 -12.69 24.15
N ILE A 327 -5.14 -11.94 25.23
CA ILE A 327 -6.04 -11.85 26.39
C ILE A 327 -7.50 -11.52 26.00
N PRO A 328 -7.79 -10.41 25.29
CA PRO A 328 -9.16 -10.10 24.89
C PRO A 328 -9.70 -11.03 23.80
N ALA A 329 -8.82 -11.57 22.93
CA ALA A 329 -9.23 -12.51 21.88
C ALA A 329 -9.68 -13.86 22.45
N GLU A 330 -8.88 -14.47 23.33
CA GLU A 330 -9.21 -15.75 23.96
C GLU A 330 -10.44 -15.65 24.87
N LYS A 331 -10.64 -14.49 25.53
CA LYS A 331 -11.86 -14.24 26.31
C LYS A 331 -13.13 -14.35 25.45
N LEU A 332 -13.05 -14.01 24.16
CA LEU A 332 -14.17 -14.00 23.23
C LEU A 332 -14.28 -15.28 22.40
N PHE A 333 -13.16 -15.89 22.04
CA PHE A 333 -13.09 -16.98 21.07
C PHE A 333 -12.65 -18.33 21.67
N GLY A 334 -12.24 -18.38 22.93
CA GLY A 334 -11.72 -19.57 23.59
C GLY A 334 -10.20 -19.66 23.55
N SER A 335 -9.64 -20.51 24.43
CA SER A 335 -8.20 -20.76 24.52
C SER A 335 -7.65 -21.65 23.40
N ASP A 336 -8.54 -22.26 22.60
CA ASP A 336 -8.22 -23.04 21.40
C ASP A 336 -7.96 -22.15 20.17
N LEU A 337 -8.07 -20.83 20.30
CA LEU A 337 -7.73 -19.88 19.23
C LEU A 337 -6.30 -20.12 18.71
N PRO A 338 -6.12 -20.34 17.39
CA PRO A 338 -4.80 -20.50 16.79
C PRO A 338 -3.90 -19.29 17.06
N ARG A 339 -2.59 -19.48 16.91
CA ARG A 339 -1.66 -18.34 16.98
C ARG A 339 -1.99 -17.37 15.85
N PHE A 340 -1.94 -16.07 16.14
CA PHE A 340 -2.20 -15.04 15.14
C PHE A 340 -1.32 -15.18 13.91
N LYS A 341 -0.05 -15.53 14.09
CA LYS A 341 0.88 -15.83 12.99
C LYS A 341 0.42 -16.97 12.08
N ASP A 342 -0.29 -17.96 12.60
CA ASP A 342 -0.81 -19.06 11.78
C ASP A 342 -2.04 -18.62 10.98
N ILE A 343 -2.90 -17.77 11.57
CA ILE A 343 -4.02 -17.14 10.86
C ILE A 343 -3.50 -16.18 9.78
N ALA A 344 -2.50 -15.36 10.10
CA ALA A 344 -1.91 -14.37 9.18
C ALA A 344 -1.29 -15.00 7.92
N LYS A 345 -0.78 -16.24 7.99
CA LYS A 345 -0.27 -16.98 6.81
C LYS A 345 -1.36 -17.32 5.80
N GLU A 346 -2.62 -17.37 6.22
CA GLU A 346 -3.76 -17.66 5.34
C GLU A 346 -4.20 -16.41 4.54
N GLN A 347 -3.51 -15.28 4.73
CA GLN A 347 -3.79 -14.05 4.01
C GLN A 347 -3.60 -14.24 2.50
N SER A 348 -4.64 -13.93 1.72
CA SER A 348 -4.63 -14.16 0.28
C SER A 348 -3.73 -13.15 -0.44
N ILE A 349 -3.86 -11.86 -0.08
CA ILE A 349 -3.12 -10.74 -0.70
C ILE A 349 -2.74 -9.73 0.39
N LEU A 350 -1.56 -9.10 0.25
CA LEU A 350 -1.19 -7.88 0.97
C LEU A 350 -1.22 -6.70 -0.01
N LEU A 351 -2.05 -5.70 0.25
CA LEU A 351 -1.98 -4.41 -0.45
C LEU A 351 -1.12 -3.45 0.36
N ALA A 352 -0.02 -2.96 -0.21
CA ALA A 352 0.92 -2.07 0.45
C ALA A 352 0.88 -0.67 -0.15
N ASN A 353 0.61 0.36 0.64
CA ASN A 353 0.73 1.76 0.23
C ASN A 353 2.20 2.20 0.18
N THR A 354 2.96 1.53 -0.68
CA THR A 354 4.35 1.81 -1.02
C THR A 354 4.49 1.83 -2.53
N HIS A 355 5.61 2.35 -3.02
CA HIS A 355 6.01 2.22 -4.40
C HIS A 355 7.54 2.17 -4.46
N TRP A 356 8.09 1.27 -5.26
CA TRP A 356 9.53 1.08 -5.44
C TRP A 356 10.29 2.36 -5.82
N SER A 357 9.66 3.32 -6.52
CA SER A 357 10.31 4.61 -6.86
C SER A 357 10.64 5.46 -5.62
N LEU A 358 9.92 5.29 -4.52
CA LEU A 358 10.14 6.00 -3.25
C LEU A 358 10.89 5.14 -2.23
N HIS A 359 10.61 3.84 -2.19
CA HIS A 359 11.14 2.94 -1.16
C HIS A 359 12.36 2.11 -1.62
N GLY A 360 12.77 2.26 -2.88
CA GLY A 360 13.81 1.49 -3.55
C GLY A 360 13.36 0.07 -3.91
N SER A 361 14.25 -0.68 -4.55
CA SER A 361 14.02 -2.11 -4.85
C SER A 361 13.88 -2.93 -3.56
N ARG A 362 12.89 -3.83 -3.55
CA ARG A 362 12.59 -4.74 -2.43
C ARG A 362 12.14 -6.10 -2.97
N PRO A 363 12.52 -7.20 -2.29
CA PRO A 363 11.92 -8.49 -2.60
C PRO A 363 10.47 -8.52 -2.09
N LEU A 364 9.54 -8.87 -2.98
CA LEU A 364 8.12 -9.01 -2.67
C LEU A 364 7.64 -10.37 -3.18
N LEU A 365 6.80 -11.04 -2.40
CA LEU A 365 6.05 -12.21 -2.88
C LEU A 365 5.01 -11.77 -3.94
N PRO A 366 4.60 -12.65 -4.87
CA PRO A 366 3.62 -12.33 -5.91
C PRO A 366 2.27 -11.83 -5.37
N ASN A 367 1.91 -12.21 -4.14
CA ASN A 367 0.68 -11.78 -3.47
C ASN A 367 0.83 -10.47 -2.68
N VAL A 368 1.98 -9.79 -2.77
CA VAL A 368 2.19 -8.45 -2.19
C VAL A 368 2.14 -7.43 -3.32
N ILE A 369 1.08 -6.63 -3.34
CA ILE A 369 0.79 -5.66 -4.41
C ILE A 369 0.98 -4.25 -3.88
N GLU A 370 1.86 -3.49 -4.52
CA GLU A 370 2.06 -2.07 -4.25
C GLU A 370 0.91 -1.24 -4.82
N ILE A 371 0.23 -0.48 -3.95
CA ILE A 371 -0.89 0.43 -4.25
C ILE A 371 -0.57 1.86 -3.79
N GLY A 372 0.70 2.25 -3.85
CA GLY A 372 1.18 3.57 -3.45
C GLY A 372 0.38 4.70 -4.12
N GLY A 373 -0.19 5.59 -3.30
CA GLY A 373 -0.92 6.75 -3.81
C GLY A 373 -2.38 6.49 -4.16
N VAL A 374 -2.94 5.32 -3.84
CA VAL A 374 -4.38 4.99 -4.09
C VAL A 374 -5.37 6.00 -3.50
N HIS A 375 -4.96 6.74 -2.48
CA HIS A 375 -5.76 7.73 -1.77
C HIS A 375 -5.69 9.12 -2.37
N LEU A 376 -4.81 9.33 -3.34
CA LEU A 376 -4.67 10.60 -4.03
C LEU A 376 -5.86 10.76 -4.98
N PRO A 377 -6.56 11.91 -4.94
CA PRO A 377 -7.63 12.15 -5.90
C PRO A 377 -7.06 12.33 -7.31
N SER A 378 -7.88 12.04 -8.32
CA SER A 378 -7.49 12.18 -9.73
C SER A 378 -7.37 13.63 -10.21
N SER A 379 -7.90 14.58 -9.43
CA SER A 379 -7.87 16.02 -9.74
C SER A 379 -7.85 16.84 -8.47
N THR A 380 -7.31 18.05 -8.57
CA THR A 380 -7.34 19.04 -7.51
C THR A 380 -8.72 19.67 -7.38
N LYS A 381 -9.05 20.10 -6.16
CA LYS A 381 -10.24 20.89 -5.85
C LYS A 381 -9.87 22.36 -5.73
N PRO A 382 -10.80 23.29 -6.03
CA PRO A 382 -10.57 24.70 -5.76
C PRO A 382 -10.21 24.94 -4.30
N LEU A 383 -9.15 25.73 -4.08
CA LEU A 383 -8.71 26.10 -2.74
C LEU A 383 -9.73 27.05 -2.08
N PRO A 384 -9.87 27.01 -0.74
CA PRO A 384 -10.55 28.06 0.00
C PRO A 384 -10.04 29.45 -0.38
N GLN A 385 -10.92 30.44 -0.43
CA GLN A 385 -10.62 31.75 -1.00
C GLN A 385 -9.48 32.49 -0.29
N ASP A 386 -9.39 32.34 1.04
CA ASP A 386 -8.34 32.88 1.88
C ASP A 386 -6.97 32.26 1.56
N ILE A 387 -6.93 30.93 1.40
CA ILE A 387 -5.72 30.20 0.99
C ILE A 387 -5.34 30.59 -0.44
N ALA A 388 -6.28 30.53 -1.39
CA ALA A 388 -6.04 30.88 -2.79
C ALA A 388 -5.44 32.28 -2.91
N LYS A 389 -6.07 33.29 -2.30
CA LYS A 389 -5.57 34.67 -2.29
C LYS A 389 -4.17 34.76 -1.69
N PHE A 390 -3.92 34.06 -0.58
CA PHE A 390 -2.60 34.07 0.04
C PHE A 390 -1.52 33.51 -0.89
N LEU A 391 -1.81 32.41 -1.60
CA LEU A 391 -0.90 31.80 -2.57
C LEU A 391 -0.73 32.66 -3.84
N ASP A 392 -1.80 33.24 -4.39
CA ASP A 392 -1.77 34.07 -5.60
C ASP A 392 -0.91 35.33 -5.43
N GLU A 393 -0.87 35.88 -4.22
CA GLU A 393 -0.03 37.03 -3.87
C GLU A 393 1.45 36.66 -3.62
N ALA A 394 1.82 35.38 -3.64
CA ALA A 394 3.16 34.88 -3.31
C ALA A 394 4.16 35.02 -4.48
N LYS A 395 4.67 36.23 -4.71
CA LYS A 395 5.60 36.52 -5.82
C LYS A 395 6.90 35.71 -5.80
N GLU A 396 7.37 35.31 -4.62
CA GLU A 396 8.63 34.58 -4.43
C GLU A 396 8.44 33.07 -4.26
N GLY A 397 7.21 32.59 -4.50
CA GLY A 397 6.78 31.23 -4.23
C GLY A 397 6.33 31.03 -2.79
N VAL A 398 5.93 29.79 -2.49
CA VAL A 398 5.32 29.40 -1.21
C VAL A 398 6.10 28.26 -0.57
N LEU A 399 6.29 28.33 0.74
CA LEU A 399 6.77 27.22 1.56
C LEU A 399 5.59 26.63 2.34
N TYR A 400 5.31 25.35 2.10
CA TYR A 400 4.33 24.58 2.88
C TYR A 400 5.03 23.87 4.04
N PHE A 401 4.59 24.13 5.28
CA PHE A 401 5.16 23.55 6.50
C PHE A 401 4.10 22.78 7.30
N CYS A 402 4.31 21.48 7.48
CA CYS A 402 3.39 20.58 8.19
C CYS A 402 4.17 19.43 8.81
N LEU A 403 3.91 19.11 10.09
CA LEU A 403 4.50 17.95 10.80
C LEU A 403 3.52 16.76 10.90
N GLY A 404 2.47 16.75 10.07
CA GLY A 404 1.47 15.69 10.03
C GLY A 404 0.38 15.82 11.10
N SER A 405 -0.43 14.77 11.26
CA SER A 405 -1.64 14.76 12.09
C SER A 405 -1.42 14.35 13.55
N MET A 406 -0.21 13.88 13.89
CA MET A 406 0.07 13.28 15.19
C MET A 406 0.94 14.16 16.08
N ILE A 407 1.69 15.09 15.49
CA ILE A 407 2.64 15.94 16.21
C ILE A 407 1.98 17.28 16.47
N LYS A 408 1.89 17.66 17.76
CA LYS A 408 1.45 18.99 18.17
C LYS A 408 2.61 19.96 18.03
N THR A 409 2.68 20.73 16.95
CA THR A 409 3.77 21.71 16.74
C THR A 409 3.78 22.78 17.83
N SER A 410 2.61 23.14 18.36
CA SER A 410 2.47 24.03 19.52
C SER A 410 2.98 23.47 20.85
N SER A 411 3.28 22.17 20.95
CA SER A 411 3.92 21.56 22.14
C SER A 411 5.45 21.65 22.13
N MET A 412 6.03 22.19 21.06
CA MET A 412 7.47 22.25 20.90
C MET A 412 8.12 23.13 21.97
N PRO A 413 9.28 22.73 22.55
CA PRO A 413 9.98 23.57 23.51
C PRO A 413 10.22 24.99 22.96
N PRO A 414 10.01 26.06 23.76
CA PRO A 414 10.01 27.44 23.27
C PRO A 414 11.25 27.80 22.45
N ALA A 415 12.44 27.36 22.85
CA ALA A 415 13.68 27.62 22.11
C ALA A 415 13.68 27.04 20.69
N LYS A 416 13.12 25.83 20.50
CA LYS A 416 13.02 25.20 19.17
C LYS A 416 11.94 25.85 18.32
N LEU A 417 10.79 26.16 18.93
CA LEU A 417 9.70 26.86 18.25
C LEU A 417 10.17 28.24 17.76
N GLN A 418 10.84 29.02 18.61
CA GLN A 418 11.39 30.32 18.25
C GLN A 418 12.45 30.24 17.14
N ALA A 419 13.28 29.18 17.15
CA ALA A 419 14.21 28.96 16.05
C ALA A 419 13.49 28.72 14.71
N ILE A 420 12.41 27.93 14.70
CA ILE A 420 11.59 27.69 13.50
C ILE A 420 10.93 29.00 13.05
N ILE A 421 10.31 29.74 13.96
CA ILE A 421 9.67 31.04 13.67
C ILE A 421 10.67 32.00 13.04
N LYS A 422 11.85 32.15 13.64
CA LYS A 422 12.91 33.04 13.15
C LYS A 422 13.37 32.66 11.74
N VAL A 423 13.48 31.36 11.46
CA VAL A 423 13.85 30.89 10.12
C VAL A 423 12.72 31.14 9.13
N LEU A 424 11.49 30.70 9.44
CA LEU A 424 10.34 30.88 8.56
C LEU A 424 10.02 32.36 8.28
N GLY A 425 10.18 33.22 9.28
CA GLY A 425 10.00 34.67 9.16
C GLY A 425 11.11 35.40 8.41
N SER A 426 12.32 34.82 8.32
CA SER A 426 13.43 35.44 7.57
C SER A 426 13.48 35.02 6.10
N ILE A 427 12.71 34.00 5.71
CA ILE A 427 12.57 33.58 4.32
C ILE A 427 11.65 34.56 3.59
N PRO A 428 12.03 35.07 2.40
CA PRO A 428 11.24 36.09 1.70
C PRO A 428 9.98 35.52 1.02
N ARG A 429 9.81 34.20 1.03
CA ARG A 429 8.61 33.49 0.56
C ARG A 429 7.47 33.60 1.55
N LYS A 430 6.24 33.50 1.02
CA LYS A 430 5.07 33.24 1.86
C LYS A 430 5.13 31.83 2.42
N VAL A 431 4.76 31.66 3.68
CA VAL A 431 4.78 30.38 4.39
C VAL A 431 3.36 30.02 4.77
N ILE A 432 2.93 28.81 4.45
CA ILE A 432 1.66 28.27 4.91
C ILE A 432 1.94 27.13 5.89
N TRP A 433 1.41 27.23 7.11
CA TRP A 433 1.77 26.34 8.22
C TRP A 433 0.52 25.73 8.87
N LYS A 434 0.44 24.39 8.90
CA LYS A 434 -0.54 23.67 9.73
C LYS A 434 -0.22 23.87 11.22
N TRP A 435 -1.10 24.55 11.95
CA TRP A 435 -0.90 24.91 13.36
C TRP A 435 -2.14 24.58 14.19
N GLU A 436 -1.96 23.96 15.36
CA GLU A 436 -3.05 23.30 16.08
C GLU A 436 -3.91 24.22 16.97
N THR A 437 -3.44 25.42 17.32
CA THR A 437 -4.11 26.31 18.28
C THR A 437 -4.50 27.66 17.67
N ASP A 438 -5.41 28.40 18.32
CA ASP A 438 -5.83 29.73 17.82
C ASP A 438 -4.87 30.85 18.27
N ASP A 439 -4.04 30.57 19.27
CA ASP A 439 -3.03 31.48 19.80
C ASP A 439 -1.68 31.25 19.12
N PHE A 440 -1.17 32.28 18.44
CA PHE A 440 0.20 32.31 17.96
C PHE A 440 0.83 33.68 18.15
N LEU A 441 1.31 33.93 19.37
CA LEU A 441 1.73 35.25 19.86
C LEU A 441 2.93 35.90 19.14
N ASP A 442 3.66 35.16 18.30
CA ASP A 442 4.83 35.67 17.55
C ASP A 442 4.77 35.31 16.06
N LYS A 443 3.57 35.20 15.48
CA LYS A 443 3.41 34.80 14.07
C LYS A 443 4.02 35.85 13.13
N PRO A 444 5.01 35.50 12.28
CA PRO A 444 5.53 36.42 11.27
C PRO A 444 4.46 36.83 10.24
N ASP A 445 4.65 37.99 9.61
CA ASP A 445 3.71 38.54 8.62
C ASP A 445 3.61 37.68 7.36
N ASN A 446 4.73 37.07 6.95
CA ASN A 446 4.79 36.18 5.79
C ASN A 446 4.20 34.78 6.07
N VAL A 447 3.70 34.50 7.29
CA VAL A 447 3.17 33.18 7.68
C VAL A 447 1.64 33.21 7.77
N PHE A 448 0.99 32.32 7.02
CA PHE A 448 -0.41 31.95 7.16
C PHE A 448 -0.53 30.67 7.98
N ILE A 449 -1.44 30.63 8.94
CA ILE A 449 -1.69 29.44 9.77
C ILE A 449 -3.11 28.91 9.57
N SER A 450 -3.27 27.60 9.62
CA SER A 450 -4.58 26.96 9.70
C SER A 450 -4.50 25.64 10.45
N LYS A 451 -5.57 25.28 11.17
CA LYS A 451 -5.71 23.98 11.83
C LYS A 451 -5.74 22.82 10.82
N TRP A 452 -6.29 23.07 9.64
CA TRP A 452 -6.38 22.09 8.57
C TRP A 452 -6.10 22.73 7.21
N LEU A 453 -5.26 22.07 6.42
CA LEU A 453 -4.86 22.54 5.10
C LEU A 453 -5.21 21.47 4.05
N PRO A 454 -5.79 21.85 2.90
CA PRO A 454 -5.99 20.94 1.77
C PRO A 454 -4.64 20.59 1.12
N GLN A 455 -3.86 19.72 1.78
CA GLN A 455 -2.46 19.44 1.45
C GLN A 455 -2.26 19.03 -0.02
N PHE A 456 -3.09 18.10 -0.54
CA PHE A 456 -2.98 17.67 -1.93
C PHE A 456 -3.19 18.84 -2.89
N ASP A 457 -4.23 19.63 -2.67
CA ASP A 457 -4.58 20.74 -3.56
C ASP A 457 -3.51 21.84 -3.52
N ILE A 458 -2.95 22.17 -2.34
CA ILE A 458 -1.86 23.16 -2.21
C ILE A 458 -0.57 22.69 -2.89
N LEU A 459 -0.26 21.39 -2.83
CA LEU A 459 0.96 20.86 -3.46
C LEU A 459 0.84 20.71 -4.98
N ASN A 460 -0.35 20.93 -5.54
CA ASN A 460 -0.66 20.76 -6.96
C ASN A 460 -1.41 21.97 -7.55
N CYS A 461 -1.42 23.12 -6.87
CA CYS A 461 -2.13 24.33 -7.31
C CYS A 461 -1.35 25.15 -8.33
#